data_AF-U6D8V3-F1
#
_entry.id   AF-U6D8V3-F1
#
_cell.length_a   1.000
_cell.length_b   1.000
_cell.length_c   1.000
_cell.angle_alpha   90.00
_cell.angle_beta   90.00
_cell.angle_gamma   90.00
#
_symmetry.space_group_name_H-M   'P 1'
#
loop_
_entity.id
_entity.type
_entity.pdbx_description
1 polymer ?
#
loop_
_entity_poly.entity_id
_entity_poly.type
_entity_poly.pdbx_seq_one_letter_code
_entity_poly.pdbx_strand_id
1 'polypeptide(L)'
;DMNDNAPYFLPENKTFVIIPELVVPNQQVASVQARDNDSGNNGAILFSILQVDFIAKDGATTPFQGYFRVTTSLEADMFIGNIELVTNLDSTLQGTYQVTVQAQDKPSVGPAQEAKITLNLFTVDQSYRVRLQFSMNKEEVGANMEKIIAVLTQATRTTVYVVSIQDIESTARAR
;
A
#
# COMPACT_ATOMS: atom_id res chain seq x y z
N ASP A 1 -30.35 -11.02 17.68
CA ASP A 1 -29.56 -10.82 16.46
C ASP A 1 -29.24 -12.19 15.86
N MET A 2 -29.52 -12.38 14.57
CA MET A 2 -29.17 -13.59 13.80
C MET A 2 -28.13 -13.18 12.76
N ASN A 3 -27.32 -14.13 12.28
CA ASN A 3 -26.33 -13.87 11.24
C ASN A 3 -26.99 -13.93 9.85
N ASP A 4 -27.57 -12.81 9.40
CA ASP A 4 -28.31 -12.73 8.13
C ASP A 4 -27.81 -11.65 7.18
N ASN A 5 -26.81 -10.86 7.59
CA ASN A 5 -26.13 -9.90 6.74
C ASN A 5 -24.68 -10.34 6.52
N ALA A 6 -24.20 -10.23 5.28
CA ALA A 6 -22.80 -10.47 4.98
C ALA A 6 -21.99 -9.18 5.16
N PRO A 7 -20.69 -9.29 5.50
CA PRO A 7 -19.79 -8.15 5.45
C PRO A 7 -19.78 -7.50 4.07
N TYR A 8 -19.61 -6.18 4.02
CA TYR A 8 -19.45 -5.45 2.76
C TYR A 8 -18.30 -4.45 2.85
N PHE A 9 -17.53 -4.37 1.76
CA PHE A 9 -16.45 -3.39 1.64
C PHE A 9 -16.98 -2.01 1.28
N LEU A 10 -16.39 -0.99 1.89
CA LEU A 10 -16.64 0.40 1.55
C LEU A 10 -15.78 0.82 0.34
N PRO A 11 -16.30 1.67 -0.56
CA PRO A 11 -15.50 2.19 -1.67
C PRO A 11 -14.29 2.98 -1.17
N GLU A 12 -13.09 2.64 -1.65
CA GLU A 12 -11.88 3.39 -1.39
C GLU A 12 -11.50 4.22 -2.63
N ASN A 13 -11.53 5.54 -2.52
CA ASN A 13 -11.12 6.45 -3.61
C ASN A 13 -9.59 6.66 -3.68
N LYS A 14 -8.82 5.75 -3.07
CA LYS A 14 -7.36 5.87 -2.99
C LYS A 14 -6.69 4.91 -3.96
N THR A 15 -5.63 5.40 -4.60
CA THR A 15 -4.68 4.57 -5.33
C THR A 15 -3.57 4.16 -4.37
N PHE A 16 -3.29 2.86 -4.27
CA PHE A 16 -2.19 2.35 -3.45
C PHE A 16 -0.93 2.24 -4.29
N VAL A 17 0.15 2.86 -3.80
CA VAL A 17 1.44 2.89 -4.48
C VAL A 17 2.51 2.36 -3.52
N ILE A 18 3.32 1.43 -4.02
CA ILE A 18 4.49 0.91 -3.32
C ILE A 18 5.73 1.42 -4.04
N ILE A 19 6.63 2.06 -3.29
CA ILE A 19 7.99 2.37 -3.74
C ILE A 19 8.91 1.42 -2.96
N PRO A 20 9.40 0.33 -3.57
CA PRO A 20 10.15 -0.72 -2.86
C PRO A 20 11.31 -0.21 -1.99
N GLU A 21 11.95 0.90 -2.39
CA GLU A 21 13.07 1.49 -1.66
C GLU A 21 12.67 2.35 -0.45
N LEU A 22 11.40 2.76 -0.38
CA LEU A 22 10.88 3.55 0.74
C LEU A 22 10.07 2.71 1.72
N VAL A 23 9.68 1.50 1.33
CA VAL A 23 8.87 0.62 2.17
C VAL A 23 9.75 -0.45 2.81
N VAL A 24 9.64 -0.56 4.13
CA VAL A 24 10.35 -1.57 4.92
C VAL A 24 9.37 -2.60 5.51
N PRO A 25 9.85 -3.79 5.92
CA PRO A 25 9.02 -4.77 6.61
C PRO A 25 8.29 -4.17 7.83
N ASN A 26 7.06 -4.61 8.04
CA ASN A 26 6.07 -4.15 9.02
C ASN A 26 5.49 -2.75 8.78
N GLN A 27 5.76 -2.14 7.62
CA GLN A 27 5.10 -0.89 7.23
C GLN A 27 3.75 -1.18 6.55
N GLN A 28 2.74 -0.39 6.90
CA GLN A 28 1.45 -0.40 6.23
C GLN A 28 1.58 0.18 4.81
N VAL A 29 1.09 -0.57 3.82
CA VAL A 29 1.13 -0.21 2.39
C VAL A 29 -0.26 0.03 1.79
N ALA A 30 -1.29 -0.55 2.40
CA ALA A 30 -2.68 -0.39 1.97
C ALA A 30 -3.64 -0.59 3.14
N SER A 31 -4.90 -0.25 2.92
CA SER A 31 -5.99 -0.54 3.85
C SER A 31 -7.24 -0.92 3.07
N VAL A 32 -8.14 -1.65 3.74
CA VAL A 32 -9.53 -1.82 3.32
C VAL A 32 -10.45 -1.53 4.48
N GLN A 33 -11.67 -1.10 4.17
CA GLN A 33 -12.69 -0.84 5.18
C GLN A 33 -13.90 -1.70 4.88
N ALA A 34 -14.47 -2.32 5.90
CA ALA A 34 -15.69 -3.08 5.78
C ALA A 34 -16.62 -2.86 6.98
N ARG A 35 -17.89 -3.17 6.77
CA ARG A 35 -18.93 -3.17 7.78
C ARG A 35 -19.81 -4.40 7.63
N ASP A 36 -20.50 -4.72 8.71
CA ASP A 36 -21.56 -5.70 8.77
C ASP A 36 -22.75 -5.04 9.49
N ASN A 37 -23.97 -5.34 9.05
CA ASN A 37 -25.18 -4.77 9.65
C ASN A 37 -25.71 -5.61 10.82
N ASP A 38 -25.13 -6.80 11.06
CA ASP A 38 -25.42 -7.63 12.22
C ASP A 38 -24.76 -7.07 13.49
N SER A 39 -25.25 -7.49 14.66
CA SER A 39 -24.79 -6.99 15.96
C SER A 39 -23.84 -7.95 16.67
N GLY A 40 -22.90 -7.39 17.43
CA GLY A 40 -22.00 -8.20 18.26
C GLY A 40 -21.13 -9.14 17.42
N ASN A 41 -21.04 -10.42 17.80
CA ASN A 41 -20.19 -11.40 17.11
C ASN A 41 -20.64 -11.70 15.68
N ASN A 42 -21.94 -11.58 15.39
CA ASN A 42 -22.47 -11.79 14.05
C ASN A 42 -21.98 -10.69 13.09
N GLY A 43 -21.81 -9.46 13.57
CA GLY A 43 -21.22 -8.38 12.77
C GLY A 43 -19.71 -8.21 12.92
N ALA A 44 -19.04 -9.07 13.69
CA ALA A 44 -17.62 -8.93 13.98
C ALA A 44 -16.76 -9.46 12.83
N ILE A 45 -16.05 -8.57 12.13
CA ILE A 45 -15.26 -8.92 10.95
C ILE A 45 -13.83 -9.31 11.34
N LEU A 46 -13.31 -10.34 10.68
CA LEU A 46 -11.88 -10.64 10.57
C LEU A 46 -11.45 -10.55 9.11
N PHE A 47 -10.34 -9.85 8.87
CA PHE A 47 -9.72 -9.82 7.55
C PHE A 47 -8.66 -10.91 7.38
N SER A 48 -8.57 -11.46 6.16
CA SER A 48 -7.50 -12.36 5.74
C SER A 48 -7.07 -12.07 4.29
N ILE A 49 -5.81 -12.38 3.95
CA ILE A 49 -5.32 -12.31 2.57
C ILE A 49 -5.45 -13.72 1.98
N LEU A 50 -6.23 -13.84 0.91
CA LEU A 50 -6.44 -15.11 0.22
C LEU A 50 -5.40 -15.38 -0.85
N GLN A 51 -5.03 -14.33 -1.58
CA GLN A 51 -4.17 -14.44 -2.74
C GLN A 51 -3.41 -13.15 -2.95
N VAL A 52 -2.15 -13.29 -3.37
CA VAL A 52 -1.33 -12.19 -3.83
C VAL A 52 -0.71 -12.63 -5.14
N ASP A 53 -0.97 -11.89 -6.21
CA ASP A 53 -0.31 -12.07 -7.49
C ASP A 53 0.47 -10.82 -7.85
N PHE A 54 1.59 -10.99 -8.54
CA PHE A 54 2.30 -9.88 -9.17
C PHE A 54 2.10 -9.96 -10.68
N ILE A 55 1.55 -8.90 -11.25
CA ILE A 55 1.38 -8.73 -12.69
C ILE A 55 2.51 -7.84 -13.18
N ALA A 56 3.46 -8.43 -13.91
CA ALA A 56 4.56 -7.71 -14.53
C ALA A 56 4.08 -6.85 -15.71
N LYS A 57 4.90 -5.90 -16.16
CA LYS A 57 4.57 -5.00 -17.29
C LYS A 57 4.23 -5.72 -18.60
N ASP A 58 4.76 -6.92 -18.81
CA ASP A 58 4.48 -7.77 -19.97
C ASP A 58 3.20 -8.62 -19.83
N GLY A 59 2.50 -8.51 -18.69
CA GLY A 59 1.30 -9.26 -18.36
C GLY A 59 1.54 -10.62 -17.70
N ALA A 60 2.81 -11.03 -17.50
CA ALA A 60 3.10 -12.26 -16.78
C ALA A 60 2.62 -12.16 -15.32
N THR A 61 1.89 -13.18 -14.87
CA THR A 61 1.34 -13.24 -13.51
C THR A 61 2.09 -14.27 -12.69
N THR A 62 2.65 -13.84 -11.56
CA THR A 62 3.40 -14.70 -10.65
C THR A 62 2.74 -14.68 -9.27
N PRO A 63 2.33 -15.82 -8.70
CA PRO A 63 1.78 -15.85 -7.35
C PRO A 63 2.88 -15.59 -6.31
N PHE A 64 2.56 -14.79 -5.30
CA PHE A 64 3.40 -14.50 -4.16
C PHE A 64 2.72 -14.97 -2.87
N GLN A 65 3.49 -15.52 -1.94
CA GLN A 65 3.00 -15.92 -0.62
C GLN A 65 3.87 -15.31 0.46
N GLY A 66 3.22 -14.87 1.55
CA GLY A 66 3.90 -14.34 2.73
C GLY A 66 4.51 -12.94 2.57
N TYR A 67 4.25 -12.23 1.46
CA TYR A 67 4.79 -10.88 1.25
C TYR A 67 4.01 -9.84 2.02
N PHE A 68 2.71 -10.05 2.17
CA PHE A 68 1.81 -9.16 2.87
C PHE A 68 1.12 -9.90 4.00
N ARG A 69 0.82 -9.16 5.07
CA ARG A 69 -0.04 -9.58 6.17
C ARG A 69 -1.18 -8.56 6.29
N VAL A 70 -2.34 -9.02 6.74
CA VAL A 70 -3.43 -8.12 7.14
C VAL A 70 -3.67 -8.23 8.64
N THR A 71 -3.84 -7.09 9.30
CA THR A 71 -4.31 -7.01 10.69
C THR A 71 -5.68 -6.33 10.72
N THR A 72 -6.53 -6.74 11.65
CA THR A 72 -7.87 -6.17 11.81
C THR A 72 -7.86 -5.16 12.95
N SER A 73 -8.27 -3.93 12.69
CA SER A 73 -8.59 -2.92 13.70
C SER A 73 -10.06 -2.48 13.59
N LEU A 74 -10.59 -1.89 14.66
CA LEU A 74 -11.95 -1.35 14.71
C LEU A 74 -11.88 0.11 15.15
N GLU A 75 -12.39 1.01 14.32
CA GLU A 75 -12.42 2.45 14.58
C GLU A 75 -13.81 2.99 14.25
N ALA A 76 -14.48 3.63 15.20
CA ALA A 76 -15.78 4.29 14.99
C ALA A 76 -16.81 3.42 14.21
N ASP A 77 -16.98 2.16 14.63
CA ASP A 77 -17.91 1.20 14.01
C ASP A 77 -17.57 0.86 12.55
N MET A 78 -16.28 0.82 12.25
CA MET A 78 -15.73 0.46 10.95
C MET A 78 -14.54 -0.47 11.15
N PHE A 79 -14.63 -1.67 10.57
CA PHE A 79 -13.52 -2.61 10.58
C PHE A 79 -12.54 -2.21 9.49
N ILE A 80 -11.27 -2.13 9.86
CA ILE A 80 -10.17 -1.75 8.97
C ILE A 80 -9.20 -2.93 8.87
N GLY A 81 -8.94 -3.36 7.64
CA GLY A 81 -7.90 -4.32 7.33
C GLY A 81 -6.63 -3.59 6.95
N ASN A 82 -5.66 -3.49 7.88
CA ASN A 82 -4.37 -2.85 7.62
C ASN A 82 -3.44 -3.84 6.95
N ILE A 83 -3.05 -3.56 5.71
CA ILE A 83 -2.19 -4.41 4.91
C ILE A 83 -0.76 -3.94 5.06
N GLU A 84 0.07 -4.80 5.64
CA GLU A 84 1.46 -4.53 5.97
C GLU A 84 2.38 -5.41 5.13
N LEU A 85 3.52 -4.84 4.75
CA LEU A 85 4.59 -5.58 4.10
C LEU A 85 5.33 -6.44 5.12
N VAL A 86 5.70 -7.68 4.78
CA VAL A 86 6.39 -8.62 5.69
C VAL A 86 7.85 -8.87 5.27
N THR A 87 8.18 -8.61 4.01
CA THR A 87 9.51 -8.84 3.41
C THR A 87 10.05 -7.59 2.75
N ASN A 88 11.35 -7.54 2.43
CA ASN A 88 11.86 -6.55 1.49
C ASN A 88 11.35 -6.86 0.08
N LEU A 89 11.04 -5.83 -0.69
CA LEU A 89 10.63 -5.94 -2.08
C LEU A 89 11.81 -5.74 -3.02
N ASP A 90 11.79 -6.43 -4.16
CA ASP A 90 12.77 -6.23 -5.21
C ASP A 90 12.46 -4.92 -5.95
N SER A 91 13.33 -3.92 -5.78
CA SER A 91 13.23 -2.60 -6.41
C SER A 91 13.34 -2.60 -7.94
N THR A 92 13.79 -3.71 -8.55
CA THR A 92 13.89 -3.85 -10.00
C THR A 92 12.59 -4.34 -10.65
N LEU A 93 11.67 -4.92 -9.87
CA LEU A 93 10.40 -5.44 -10.36
C LEU A 93 9.43 -4.32 -10.72
N GLN A 94 8.94 -4.37 -11.96
CA GLN A 94 8.01 -3.39 -12.52
C GLN A 94 6.65 -4.06 -12.77
N GLY A 95 5.61 -3.59 -12.08
CA GLY A 95 4.31 -4.23 -12.16
C GLY A 95 3.33 -3.78 -11.10
N THR A 96 2.36 -4.64 -10.81
CA THR A 96 1.31 -4.38 -9.83
C THR A 96 1.11 -5.62 -8.98
N TYR A 97 1.09 -5.46 -7.65
CA TYR A 97 0.61 -6.51 -6.77
C TYR A 97 -0.93 -6.46 -6.72
N GLN A 98 -1.58 -7.56 -7.08
CA GLN A 98 -2.99 -7.79 -6.85
C GLN A 98 -3.17 -8.56 -5.54
N VAL A 99 -3.74 -7.90 -4.54
CA VAL A 99 -3.96 -8.47 -3.21
C VAL A 99 -5.45 -8.70 -3.03
N THR A 100 -5.86 -9.97 -2.96
CA THR A 100 -7.25 -10.35 -2.69
C THR A 100 -7.45 -10.54 -1.19
N VAL A 101 -8.29 -9.69 -0.62
CA VAL A 101 -8.62 -9.67 0.81
C VAL A 101 -10.04 -10.18 1.01
N GLN A 102 -10.22 -11.00 2.05
CA GLN A 102 -11.51 -11.46 2.53
C GLN A 102 -11.87 -10.75 3.83
N ALA A 103 -13.12 -10.30 3.93
CA ALA A 103 -13.78 -9.96 5.18
C ALA A 103 -14.73 -11.12 5.54
N GLN A 104 -14.64 -11.64 6.75
CA GLN A 104 -15.50 -12.73 7.22
C GLN A 104 -16.02 -12.42 8.62
N ASP A 105 -17.32 -12.60 8.83
CA ASP A 105 -17.94 -12.48 10.14
C ASP A 105 -17.56 -13.66 11.07
N LYS A 106 -18.01 -13.63 12.33
CA LYS A 106 -17.75 -14.70 13.32
C LYS A 106 -18.98 -15.05 14.16
N PRO A 107 -20.06 -15.52 13.54
CA PRO A 107 -21.26 -15.89 14.27
C PRO A 107 -20.97 -17.00 15.26
N SER A 108 -21.62 -16.93 16.43
CA SER A 108 -21.54 -18.01 17.42
C SER A 108 -22.45 -19.20 17.05
N VAL A 109 -23.45 -18.97 16.19
CA VAL A 109 -24.41 -19.97 15.71
C VAL A 109 -24.69 -19.71 14.23
N GLY A 110 -24.66 -20.75 13.41
CA GLY A 110 -24.91 -20.65 11.96
C GLY A 110 -23.63 -20.54 11.14
N PRO A 111 -23.75 -20.47 9.80
CA PRO A 111 -22.62 -20.31 8.91
C PRO A 111 -22.07 -18.89 8.95
N ALA A 112 -20.75 -18.77 8.84
CA ALA A 112 -20.09 -17.50 8.61
C ALA A 112 -20.38 -16.99 7.19
N GLN A 113 -20.54 -15.68 7.04
CA GLN A 113 -20.67 -14.97 5.78
C GLN A 113 -19.39 -14.21 5.45
N GLU A 114 -19.15 -14.01 4.16
CA GLU A 114 -17.90 -13.40 3.68
C GLU A 114 -18.12 -12.49 2.48
N ALA A 115 -17.19 -11.55 2.31
CA ALA A 115 -17.01 -10.76 1.11
C ALA A 115 -15.54 -10.70 0.72
N LYS A 116 -15.27 -10.43 -0.55
CA LYS A 116 -13.91 -10.34 -1.11
C LYS A 116 -13.73 -9.06 -1.91
N ILE A 117 -12.52 -8.51 -1.86
CA ILE A 117 -12.08 -7.39 -2.69
C ILE A 117 -10.65 -7.64 -3.18
N THR A 118 -10.35 -7.19 -4.40
CA THR A 118 -8.99 -7.22 -4.94
C THR A 118 -8.47 -5.80 -5.06
N LEU A 119 -7.32 -5.54 -4.43
CA LEU A 119 -6.62 -4.27 -4.47
C LEU A 119 -5.47 -4.33 -5.47
N ASN A 120 -5.30 -3.26 -6.23
CA ASN A 120 -4.12 -3.05 -7.08
C ASN A 120 -3.13 -2.14 -6.34
N LEU A 121 -1.96 -2.67 -6.00
CA LEU A 121 -0.87 -1.93 -5.37
C LEU A 121 0.23 -1.74 -6.43
N PHE A 122 0.29 -0.54 -6.99
CA PHE A 122 1.18 -0.22 -8.11
C PHE A 122 2.61 -0.09 -7.63
N THR A 123 3.56 -0.81 -8.24
CA THR A 123 4.97 -0.61 -7.94
C THR A 123 5.54 0.53 -8.76
N VAL A 124 6.21 1.47 -8.09
CA VAL A 124 6.97 2.53 -8.74
C VAL A 124 8.44 2.17 -8.62
N ASP A 125 8.95 1.64 -9.72
CA ASP A 125 10.34 1.22 -9.86
C ASP A 125 11.29 2.42 -10.12
N GLN A 126 12.60 2.13 -10.18
CA GLN A 126 13.63 3.15 -10.36
C GLN A 126 13.56 3.92 -11.70
N SER A 127 12.94 3.37 -12.73
CA SER A 127 12.83 4.01 -14.05
C SER A 127 11.94 5.27 -14.04
N TYR A 128 11.07 5.43 -13.05
CA TYR A 128 10.24 6.63 -12.88
C TYR A 128 10.96 7.78 -12.13
N ARG A 129 12.24 7.60 -11.80
CA ARG A 129 13.01 8.61 -11.07
C ARG A 129 13.40 9.77 -11.94
N VAL A 130 13.23 10.97 -11.40
CA VAL A 130 13.80 12.20 -11.93
C VAL A 130 14.85 12.70 -10.95
N ARG A 131 16.03 13.09 -11.48
CA ARG A 131 17.06 13.77 -10.69
C ARG A 131 16.89 15.27 -10.83
N LEU A 132 16.72 15.95 -9.71
CA LEU A 132 16.74 17.41 -9.64
C LEU A 132 18.07 17.84 -9.05
N GLN A 133 18.73 18.78 -9.71
CA GLN A 133 19.98 19.34 -9.26
C GLN A 133 19.75 20.75 -8.72
N PHE A 134 20.21 21.01 -7.51
CA PHE A 134 20.15 22.31 -6.87
C PHE A 134 21.56 22.87 -6.74
N SER A 135 21.67 24.21 -6.78
CA SER A 135 22.92 24.91 -6.45
C SER A 135 23.18 25.00 -4.94
N MET A 136 22.14 24.74 -4.13
CA MET A 136 22.19 24.66 -2.67
C MET A 136 22.85 23.35 -2.22
N ASN A 137 23.43 23.34 -1.03
CA ASN A 137 23.99 22.12 -0.45
C ASN A 137 22.89 21.16 0.04
N LYS A 138 23.28 19.93 0.37
CA LYS A 138 22.37 18.87 0.81
C LYS A 138 21.52 19.29 2.02
N GLU A 139 22.10 19.96 3.00
CA GLU A 139 21.43 20.37 4.24
C GLU A 139 20.34 21.41 3.96
N GLU A 140 20.65 22.41 3.13
CA GLU A 140 19.71 23.43 2.69
C GLU A 140 18.56 22.85 1.87
N VAL A 141 18.85 21.91 0.96
CA VAL A 141 17.81 21.20 0.19
C VAL A 141 16.92 20.39 1.13
N GLY A 142 17.51 19.68 2.09
CA GLY A 142 16.79 18.93 3.11
C GLY A 142 15.88 19.81 3.96
N ALA A 143 16.37 20.97 4.40
CA ALA A 143 15.60 21.93 5.19
C ALA A 143 14.40 22.54 4.44
N ASN A 144 14.45 22.58 3.11
CA ASN A 144 13.38 23.12 2.26
C ASN A 144 12.48 22.05 1.62
N MET A 145 12.60 20.78 2.05
CA MET A 145 12.01 19.65 1.35
C MET A 145 10.48 19.74 1.20
N GLU A 146 9.76 20.11 2.27
CA GLU A 146 8.30 20.23 2.22
C GLU A 146 7.84 21.24 1.16
N LYS A 147 8.55 22.37 1.05
CA LYS A 147 8.26 23.40 0.06
C LYS A 147 8.56 22.92 -1.36
N ILE A 148 9.66 22.19 -1.56
CA ILE A 148 10.03 21.60 -2.85
C ILE A 148 8.96 20.59 -3.28
N ILE A 149 8.56 19.68 -2.39
CA ILE A 149 7.51 18.69 -2.63
C ILE A 149 6.19 19.38 -2.96
N ALA A 150 5.80 20.41 -2.20
CA ALA A 150 4.55 21.15 -2.44
C ALA A 150 4.53 21.80 -3.83
N VAL A 151 5.62 22.46 -4.24
CA VAL A 151 5.71 23.11 -5.56
C VAL A 151 5.69 22.07 -6.69
N LEU A 152 6.44 20.97 -6.56
CA LEU A 152 6.45 19.91 -7.56
C LEU A 152 5.08 19.22 -7.68
N THR A 153 4.43 18.96 -6.54
CA THR A 153 3.08 18.41 -6.49
C THR A 153 2.09 19.32 -7.21
N GLN A 154 2.16 20.63 -6.96
CA GLN A 154 1.30 21.62 -7.63
C GLN A 154 1.55 21.70 -9.14
N ALA A 155 2.82 21.69 -9.56
CA ALA A 155 3.20 21.81 -10.97
C ALA A 155 2.83 20.56 -11.79
N THR A 156 3.01 19.38 -11.20
CA THR A 156 2.80 18.09 -11.88
C THR A 156 1.40 17.52 -11.69
N ARG A 157 0.65 18.04 -10.71
CA ARG A 157 -0.65 17.49 -10.25
C ARG A 157 -0.56 16.00 -9.90
N THR A 158 0.61 15.57 -9.39
CA THR A 158 0.83 14.20 -8.91
C THR A 158 1.43 14.21 -7.51
N THR A 159 1.33 13.09 -6.81
CA THR A 159 2.03 12.87 -5.55
C THR A 159 3.53 12.69 -5.81
N VAL A 160 4.37 13.43 -5.11
CA VAL A 160 5.83 13.38 -5.24
C VAL A 160 6.44 12.67 -4.03
N TYR A 161 7.30 11.70 -4.29
CA TYR A 161 8.05 10.97 -3.27
C TYR A 161 9.55 11.22 -3.44
N VAL A 162 10.25 11.42 -2.32
CA VAL A 162 11.69 11.68 -2.32
C VAL A 162 12.41 10.45 -1.80
N VAL A 163 13.22 9.84 -2.66
CA VAL A 163 13.96 8.62 -2.33
C VAL A 163 15.24 8.95 -1.57
N SER A 164 16.01 9.93 -2.05
CA SER A 164 17.30 10.30 -1.45
C SER A 164 17.70 11.72 -1.82
N ILE A 165 18.49 12.34 -0.94
CA ILE A 165 19.22 13.59 -1.20
C ILE A 165 20.71 13.28 -1.05
N GLN A 166 21.50 13.65 -2.05
CA GLN A 166 22.93 13.35 -2.09
C GLN A 166 23.68 14.56 -2.63
N ASP A 167 24.91 14.76 -2.17
CA ASP A 167 25.83 15.70 -2.82
C ASP A 167 26.16 15.18 -4.21
N ILE A 168 26.42 16.11 -5.13
CA ILE A 168 26.90 15.76 -6.46
C ILE A 168 28.33 15.27 -6.27
N GLU A 169 28.56 13.97 -6.37
CA GLU A 169 29.92 13.46 -6.46
C GLU A 169 30.60 14.11 -7.66
N SER A 170 31.57 14.98 -7.38
CA SER A 170 32.47 15.49 -8.39
C SER A 170 33.29 14.31 -8.89
N THR A 171 32.98 13.80 -10.09
CA THR A 171 33.87 12.91 -10.82
C THR A 171 35.12 13.71 -11.20
N ALA A 172 36.02 13.91 -10.24
CA ALA A 172 37.36 14.38 -10.48
C ALA A 172 38.08 13.26 -11.24
N ARG A 173 38.19 13.44 -12.56
CA ARG A 173 39.04 12.65 -13.44
C ARG A 173 40.41 12.48 -12.78
N ALA A 174 40.74 11.26 -12.36
CA ALA A 174 42.14 10.88 -12.17
C ALA A 174 42.82 11.01 -13.54
N ARG A 175 43.70 12.00 -13.65
CA ARG A 175 44.63 12.18 -14.78
C ARG A 175 45.78 11.20 -14.65
#